data_AF-A0A2M9M9B5-F1
#
_entry.id   AF-A0A2M9M9B5-F1
#
_cell.length_a   1.000
_cell.length_b   1.000
_cell.length_c   1.000
_cell.angle_alpha   90.00
_cell.angle_beta   90.00
_cell.angle_gamma   90.00
#
_symmetry.space_group_name_H-M   'P 1'
#
loop_
_entity.id
_entity.type
_entity.pdbx_description
1 polymer ?
#
loop_
_entity_poly.entity_id
_entity_poly.type
_entity_poly.pdbx_seq_one_letter_code
_entity_poly.pdbx_strand_id
1 'polypeptide(L)'
;MPASAWTDEVLDWMRGTGDVAGDAAITETYELGRQEEVRQALRGLGKNSEALPTDLPPQLRRYFELSSVLPDWADPELIERGRSLLGRYEALVVSTLLCGSLPLCYGCGNGAEVLARSQRLTSGVYRRLMETSQFVVDVLDDGGLGPRGRGLRSAQKIRLLHATMRYHVGRQDDWDGDWGLPVNQEDLAGTLMSFSVVIPRGLGRLGVDLPREDRDAFFHVWRVVGHVLGVDNRLNPATFEDGAELCDTILRRQQRSSEAGITLTKAILDFIREVLPGPAFTGAGPTLIRHLIGDPAADLVKVPAADFTKTALQAGSVMNFGYGKTGDAVPLVAKAASELGLAVFKNGLRLTNKGRRYEWQVPTGLTGTT
;
A
#
# COMPACT_ATOMS: atom_id res chain seq x y z
N MET A 1 20.24 12.53 -21.84
CA MET A 1 19.56 11.59 -20.93
C MET A 1 19.22 10.35 -21.73
N PRO A 2 19.57 9.13 -21.29
CA PRO A 2 19.04 7.93 -21.91
C PRO A 2 17.50 7.98 -21.88
N ALA A 3 16.84 7.40 -22.89
CA ALA A 3 15.38 7.32 -22.91
C ALA A 3 14.90 6.44 -21.75
N SER A 4 13.81 6.86 -21.09
CA SER A 4 13.19 6.08 -20.02
C SER A 4 12.83 4.68 -20.52
N ALA A 5 13.08 3.66 -19.69
CA ALA A 5 12.65 2.29 -19.97
C ALA A 5 11.13 2.11 -19.92
N TRP A 6 10.40 3.05 -19.31
CA TRP A 6 8.94 3.00 -19.14
C TRP A 6 8.24 3.99 -20.07
N THR A 7 8.26 3.67 -21.36
CA THR A 7 7.53 4.44 -22.36
C THR A 7 6.02 4.30 -22.19
N ASP A 8 5.27 5.25 -22.77
CA ASP A 8 3.82 5.20 -22.71
C ASP A 8 3.27 3.90 -23.34
N GLU A 9 3.88 3.43 -24.44
CA GLU A 9 3.53 2.16 -25.10
C GLU A 9 3.71 0.93 -24.20
N VAL A 10 4.83 0.85 -23.47
CA VAL A 10 5.08 -0.26 -22.53
C VAL A 10 4.04 -0.24 -21.42
N LEU A 11 3.74 0.92 -20.86
CA LEU A 11 2.79 1.05 -19.76
C LEU A 11 1.35 0.82 -20.22
N ASP A 12 0.97 1.23 -21.43
CA ASP A 12 -0.33 0.92 -22.03
C ASP A 12 -0.52 -0.59 -22.19
N TRP A 13 0.51 -1.31 -22.66
CA TRP A 13 0.48 -2.78 -22.70
C TRP A 13 0.34 -3.40 -21.30
N MET A 14 1.00 -2.83 -20.29
CA MET A 14 0.91 -3.27 -18.90
C MET A 14 -0.47 -3.04 -18.29
N ARG A 15 -1.27 -2.09 -18.78
CA ARG A 15 -2.69 -1.91 -18.37
C ARG A 15 -3.58 -3.07 -18.80
N GLY A 16 -3.25 -3.71 -19.92
CA GLY A 16 -3.94 -4.91 -20.42
C GLY A 16 -3.42 -6.21 -19.81
N THR A 17 -2.37 -6.16 -18.98
CA THR A 17 -1.64 -7.35 -18.51
C THR A 17 -2.01 -7.67 -17.06
N GLY A 18 -2.43 -8.92 -16.81
CA GLY A 18 -2.76 -9.46 -15.49
C GLY A 18 -1.61 -10.23 -14.83
N ASP A 19 -1.95 -11.26 -14.05
CA ASP A 19 -1.00 -12.17 -13.44
C ASP A 19 -1.30 -13.60 -13.88
N VAL A 20 -0.50 -14.12 -14.81
CA VAL A 20 -0.73 -15.42 -15.46
C VAL A 20 -0.93 -16.55 -14.45
N ALA A 21 -0.12 -16.62 -13.39
CA ALA A 21 -0.20 -17.71 -12.42
C ALA A 21 -1.40 -17.54 -11.49
N GLY A 22 -1.65 -16.32 -11.00
CA GLY A 22 -2.80 -16.03 -10.14
C GLY A 22 -4.13 -16.19 -10.88
N ASP A 23 -4.23 -15.68 -12.11
CA ASP A 23 -5.43 -15.73 -12.92
C ASP A 23 -5.78 -17.17 -13.35
N ALA A 24 -4.77 -17.98 -13.70
CA ALA A 24 -4.97 -19.41 -13.99
C ALA A 24 -5.44 -20.17 -12.74
N ALA A 25 -4.86 -19.89 -11.57
CA ALA A 25 -5.28 -20.50 -10.31
C ALA A 25 -6.75 -20.20 -9.99
N ILE A 26 -7.19 -18.94 -10.13
CA ILE A 26 -8.58 -18.56 -9.89
C ILE A 26 -9.52 -19.16 -10.93
N THR A 27 -9.17 -19.09 -12.21
CA THR A 27 -10.02 -19.61 -13.30
C THR A 27 -10.29 -21.11 -13.12
N GLU A 28 -9.25 -21.93 -12.99
CA GLU A 28 -9.40 -23.39 -12.80
C GLU A 28 -10.21 -23.70 -11.53
N THR A 29 -9.87 -23.06 -10.40
CA THR A 29 -10.56 -23.34 -9.13
C THR A 29 -12.06 -23.01 -9.20
N TYR A 30 -12.43 -21.96 -9.94
CA TYR A 30 -13.81 -21.51 -10.08
C TYR A 30 -14.61 -22.38 -11.06
N GLU A 31 -14.01 -22.79 -12.17
CA GLU A 31 -14.60 -23.72 -13.14
C GLU A 31 -14.89 -25.10 -12.51
N LEU A 32 -14.04 -25.52 -11.56
CA LEU A 32 -14.25 -26.74 -10.77
C LEU A 32 -15.30 -26.58 -9.66
N GLY A 33 -15.85 -25.39 -9.42
CA GLY A 33 -16.78 -25.13 -8.31
C GLY A 33 -16.12 -25.22 -6.92
N ARG A 34 -14.80 -25.05 -6.83
CA ARG A 34 -14.00 -25.22 -5.61
C ARG A 34 -13.62 -23.88 -4.95
N GLN A 35 -14.49 -22.86 -5.04
CA GLN A 35 -14.17 -21.50 -4.57
C GLN A 35 -13.89 -21.43 -3.05
N GLU A 36 -14.41 -22.37 -2.26
CA GLU A 36 -14.08 -22.50 -0.84
C GLU A 36 -12.58 -22.70 -0.61
N GLU A 37 -11.84 -23.32 -1.52
CA GLU A 37 -10.40 -23.54 -1.34
C GLU A 37 -9.59 -22.25 -1.49
N VAL A 38 -10.00 -21.35 -2.37
CA VAL A 38 -9.44 -19.99 -2.42
C VAL A 38 -9.70 -19.29 -1.09
N ARG A 39 -10.91 -19.45 -0.53
CA ARG A 39 -11.27 -18.87 0.78
C ARG A 39 -10.46 -19.46 1.93
N GLN A 40 -10.27 -20.77 1.96
CA GLN A 40 -9.43 -21.48 2.91
C GLN A 40 -7.98 -21.03 2.78
N ALA A 41 -7.45 -20.89 1.56
CA ALA A 41 -6.08 -20.44 1.35
C ALA A 41 -5.84 -19.01 1.86
N LEU A 42 -6.79 -18.09 1.63
CA LEU A 42 -6.72 -16.72 2.16
C LEU A 42 -6.79 -16.68 3.70
N ARG A 43 -7.55 -17.57 4.34
CA ARG A 43 -7.68 -17.62 5.81
C ARG A 43 -6.58 -18.42 6.50
N GLY A 44 -6.38 -19.66 6.07
CA GLY A 44 -5.70 -20.72 6.82
C GLY A 44 -4.18 -20.76 6.73
N LEU A 45 -3.54 -20.18 5.72
CA LEU A 45 -2.08 -20.20 5.60
C LEU A 45 -1.43 -19.13 6.49
N GLY A 46 -0.85 -19.51 7.62
CA GLY A 46 -0.28 -18.60 8.61
C GLY A 46 1.18 -18.26 8.32
N LYS A 47 2.09 -19.22 8.51
CA LYS A 47 3.55 -19.07 8.37
C LYS A 47 4.09 -19.46 6.99
N ASN A 48 5.23 -18.90 6.64
CA ASN A 48 5.93 -19.20 5.38
C ASN A 48 6.29 -20.69 5.26
N SER A 49 6.65 -21.34 6.37
CA SER A 49 6.98 -22.77 6.43
C SER A 49 5.78 -23.71 6.47
N GLU A 50 4.54 -23.22 6.60
CA GLU A 50 3.38 -24.12 6.65
C GLU A 50 3.19 -24.82 5.30
N ALA A 51 2.95 -26.14 5.37
CA ALA A 51 2.72 -26.95 4.18
C ALA A 51 1.39 -26.58 3.53
N LEU A 52 1.36 -26.61 2.20
CA LEU A 52 0.13 -26.45 1.44
C LEU A 52 -0.75 -27.70 1.61
N PRO A 53 -2.09 -27.55 1.61
CA PRO A 53 -2.99 -28.70 1.53
C PRO A 53 -2.65 -29.62 0.35
N THR A 54 -2.77 -30.93 0.54
CA THR A 54 -2.40 -31.94 -0.47
C THR A 54 -3.39 -32.04 -1.62
N ASP A 55 -4.63 -31.60 -1.42
CA ASP A 55 -5.71 -31.69 -2.41
C ASP A 55 -6.03 -30.35 -3.10
N LEU A 56 -5.06 -29.43 -3.20
CA LEU A 56 -5.29 -28.19 -3.95
C LEU A 56 -5.41 -28.45 -5.47
N PRO A 57 -6.26 -27.69 -6.19
CA PRO A 57 -6.30 -27.66 -7.65
C PRO A 57 -4.89 -27.43 -8.22
N PRO A 58 -4.54 -28.08 -9.35
CA PRO A 58 -3.19 -28.03 -9.91
C PRO A 58 -2.64 -26.61 -10.09
N GLN A 59 -3.42 -25.67 -10.62
CA GLN A 59 -2.99 -24.30 -10.83
C GLN A 59 -2.86 -23.53 -9.52
N LEU A 60 -3.74 -23.78 -8.54
CA LEU A 60 -3.63 -23.17 -7.22
C LEU A 60 -2.39 -23.66 -6.45
N ARG A 61 -2.05 -24.94 -6.57
CA ARG A 61 -0.79 -25.50 -6.06
C ARG A 61 0.41 -24.84 -6.74
N ARG A 62 0.44 -24.84 -8.07
CA ARG A 62 1.53 -24.26 -8.87
C ARG A 62 1.75 -22.78 -8.53
N TYR A 63 0.68 -22.03 -8.34
CA TYR A 63 0.72 -20.63 -7.91
C TYR A 63 1.50 -20.45 -6.60
N PHE A 64 1.18 -21.23 -5.57
CA PHE A 64 1.87 -21.14 -4.29
C PHE A 64 3.32 -21.61 -4.37
N GLU A 65 3.62 -22.65 -5.13
CA GLU A 65 4.98 -23.16 -5.31
C GLU A 65 5.88 -22.12 -6.00
N LEU A 66 5.42 -21.54 -7.12
CA LEU A 66 6.17 -20.51 -7.85
C LEU A 66 6.44 -19.26 -7.00
N SER A 67 5.47 -18.84 -6.20
CA SER A 67 5.58 -17.64 -5.38
C SER A 67 6.25 -17.88 -4.01
N SER A 68 6.66 -19.12 -3.71
CA SER A 68 7.37 -19.44 -2.45
C SER A 68 8.89 -19.31 -2.56
N VAL A 69 9.41 -19.14 -3.78
CA VAL A 69 10.84 -19.02 -4.05
C VAL A 69 11.20 -17.53 -4.14
N LEU A 70 12.14 -17.09 -3.30
CA LEU A 70 12.69 -15.75 -3.43
C LEU A 70 13.68 -15.71 -4.60
N PRO A 71 13.81 -14.57 -5.30
CA PRO A 71 14.71 -14.46 -6.43
C PRO A 71 16.18 -14.49 -5.98
N ASP A 72 17.09 -14.92 -6.86
CA ASP A 72 18.53 -15.06 -6.55
C ASP A 72 19.20 -13.75 -6.12
N TRP A 73 18.66 -12.61 -6.54
CA TRP A 73 19.15 -11.28 -6.13
C TRP A 73 18.59 -10.81 -4.79
N ALA A 74 17.69 -11.57 -4.15
CA ALA A 74 17.21 -11.25 -2.80
C ALA A 74 18.39 -11.35 -1.82
N ASP A 75 18.63 -10.27 -1.11
CA ASP A 75 19.81 -10.09 -0.27
C ASP A 75 19.35 -10.06 1.20
N PRO A 76 19.70 -11.07 2.01
CA PRO A 76 19.30 -11.13 3.40
C PRO A 76 19.76 -9.94 4.26
N GLU A 77 20.94 -9.37 3.97
CA GLU A 77 21.50 -8.25 4.73
C GLU A 77 20.73 -6.96 4.42
N LEU A 78 20.40 -6.73 3.15
CA LEU A 78 19.55 -5.60 2.76
C LEU A 78 18.11 -5.76 3.29
N ILE A 79 17.57 -6.98 3.31
CA ILE A 79 16.25 -7.24 3.90
C ILE A 79 16.26 -6.92 5.41
N GLU A 80 17.27 -7.38 6.13
CA GLU A 80 17.45 -7.13 7.56
C GLU A 80 17.61 -5.64 7.87
N ARG A 81 18.45 -4.95 7.09
CA ARG A 81 18.65 -3.51 7.22
C ARG A 81 17.37 -2.73 6.90
N GLY A 82 16.69 -3.08 5.81
CA GLY A 82 15.48 -2.41 5.35
C GLY A 82 14.33 -2.53 6.36
N ARG A 83 14.14 -3.72 6.95
CA ARG A 83 13.09 -3.91 7.96
C ARG A 83 13.31 -3.09 9.23
N SER A 84 14.56 -2.81 9.60
CA SER A 84 14.90 -2.00 10.79
C SER A 84 14.34 -0.57 10.74
N LEU A 85 14.05 -0.07 9.54
CA LEU A 85 13.51 1.27 9.31
C LEU A 85 12.15 1.46 9.97
N LEU A 86 11.29 0.43 9.98
CA LEU A 86 10.01 0.48 10.68
C LEU A 86 10.21 0.67 12.18
N GLY A 87 11.16 -0.03 12.80
CA GLY A 87 11.46 0.10 14.22
C GLY A 87 12.00 1.48 14.63
N ARG A 88 12.66 2.20 13.71
CA ARG A 88 13.20 3.55 13.96
C ARG A 88 12.20 4.68 13.70
N TYR A 89 11.33 4.52 12.70
CA TYR A 89 10.46 5.59 12.20
C TYR A 89 8.98 5.19 12.13
N GLU A 90 8.54 4.21 12.93
CA GLU A 90 7.21 3.59 12.88
C GLU A 90 6.07 4.59 12.69
N ALA A 91 5.98 5.58 13.58
CA ALA A 91 4.92 6.58 13.53
C ALA A 91 4.92 7.37 12.21
N LEU A 92 6.10 7.78 11.73
CA LEU A 92 6.23 8.56 10.50
C LEU A 92 5.96 7.70 9.26
N VAL A 93 6.34 6.42 9.27
CA VAL A 93 6.00 5.46 8.22
C VAL A 93 4.49 5.27 8.14
N VAL A 94 3.82 5.03 9.27
CA VAL A 94 2.36 4.88 9.34
C VAL A 94 1.65 6.14 8.83
N SER A 95 2.10 7.32 9.24
CA SER A 95 1.55 8.59 8.75
C SER A 95 1.80 8.81 7.27
N THR A 96 2.97 8.41 6.76
CA THR A 96 3.27 8.53 5.33
C THR A 96 2.45 7.55 4.49
N LEU A 97 2.21 6.33 4.97
CA LEU A 97 1.28 5.39 4.34
C LEU A 97 -0.12 6.00 4.25
N LEU A 98 -0.63 6.49 5.39
CA LEU A 98 -2.00 6.99 5.51
C LEU A 98 -2.24 8.29 4.74
N CYS A 99 -1.32 9.25 4.85
CA CYS A 99 -1.49 10.61 4.33
C CYS A 99 -0.69 10.89 3.05
N GLY A 100 0.24 10.00 2.67
CA GLY A 100 1.04 10.10 1.46
C GLY A 100 0.64 9.06 0.43
N SER A 101 0.94 7.78 0.73
CA SER A 101 0.77 6.67 -0.22
C SER A 101 -0.69 6.49 -0.64
N LEU A 102 -1.63 6.41 0.31
CA LEU A 102 -3.04 6.17 -0.03
C LEU A 102 -3.67 7.30 -0.85
N PRO A 103 -3.57 8.60 -0.48
CA PRO A 103 -4.12 9.67 -1.30
C PRO A 103 -3.49 9.75 -2.70
N LEU A 104 -2.18 9.46 -2.85
CA LEU A 104 -1.56 9.35 -4.16
C LEU A 104 -2.18 8.23 -5.01
N CYS A 105 -2.35 7.04 -4.43
CA CYS A 105 -3.00 5.91 -5.11
C CYS A 105 -4.46 6.22 -5.46
N TYR A 106 -5.19 6.93 -4.60
CA TYR A 106 -6.58 7.32 -4.86
C TYR A 106 -6.69 8.40 -5.94
N GLY A 107 -5.62 9.19 -6.14
CA GLY A 107 -5.50 10.11 -7.26
C GLY A 107 -5.29 9.41 -8.61
N CYS A 108 -4.88 8.13 -8.63
CA CYS A 108 -4.82 7.33 -9.85
C CYS A 108 -6.23 6.88 -10.25
N GLY A 109 -6.89 7.68 -11.08
CA GLY A 109 -8.35 7.59 -11.26
C GLY A 109 -8.85 6.22 -11.72
N ASN A 110 -8.14 5.54 -12.63
CA ASN A 110 -8.49 4.19 -13.09
C ASN A 110 -8.34 3.14 -11.99
N GLY A 111 -7.19 3.11 -11.31
CA GLY A 111 -6.94 2.18 -10.22
C GLY A 111 -7.89 2.36 -9.04
N ALA A 112 -8.34 3.60 -8.79
CA ALA A 112 -9.32 3.90 -7.75
C ALA A 112 -10.68 3.21 -7.98
N GLU A 113 -11.08 2.94 -9.23
CA GLU A 113 -12.34 2.27 -9.55
C GLU A 113 -12.38 0.82 -9.07
N VAL A 114 -11.24 0.12 -9.09
CA VAL A 114 -11.09 -1.22 -8.50
C VAL A 114 -11.27 -1.13 -6.98
N LEU A 115 -10.68 -0.10 -6.36
CA LEU A 115 -10.75 0.09 -4.91
C LEU A 115 -12.17 0.42 -4.45
N ALA A 116 -12.90 1.28 -5.17
CA ALA A 116 -14.27 1.62 -4.84
C ALA A 116 -15.21 0.41 -4.95
N ARG A 117 -15.08 -0.40 -6.02
CA ARG A 117 -15.88 -1.62 -6.19
C ARG A 117 -15.55 -2.68 -5.15
N SER A 118 -14.26 -2.91 -4.90
CA SER A 118 -13.83 -3.82 -3.83
C SER A 118 -14.26 -3.36 -2.43
N GLN A 119 -14.43 -2.06 -2.18
CA GLN A 119 -15.01 -1.56 -0.93
C GLN A 119 -16.50 -1.85 -0.79
N ARG A 120 -17.27 -1.84 -1.87
CA ARG A 120 -18.68 -2.31 -1.83
C ARG A 120 -18.74 -3.81 -1.47
N LEU A 121 -17.68 -4.55 -1.77
CA LEU A 121 -17.54 -5.98 -1.52
C LEU A 121 -16.86 -6.32 -0.18
N THR A 122 -16.31 -5.34 0.55
CA THR A 122 -15.55 -5.53 1.80
C THR A 122 -16.06 -4.59 2.92
N SER A 123 -15.75 -4.89 4.18
CA SER A 123 -16.37 -4.27 5.37
C SER A 123 -15.99 -2.79 5.68
N GLY A 124 -15.75 -1.96 4.66
CA GLY A 124 -15.45 -0.52 4.81
C GLY A 124 -13.95 -0.16 4.89
N VAL A 125 -13.66 1.14 4.81
CA VAL A 125 -12.30 1.72 4.68
C VAL A 125 -11.40 1.36 5.86
N TYR A 126 -11.94 1.38 7.09
CA TYR A 126 -11.21 1.03 8.30
C TYR A 126 -10.58 -0.36 8.23
N ARG A 127 -11.35 -1.35 7.76
CA ARG A 127 -10.85 -2.73 7.64
C ARG A 127 -9.69 -2.83 6.65
N ARG A 128 -9.81 -2.19 5.47
CA ARG A 128 -8.76 -2.22 4.45
C ARG A 128 -7.47 -1.55 4.92
N LEU A 129 -7.59 -0.48 5.72
CA LEU A 129 -6.44 0.13 6.39
C LEU A 129 -5.76 -0.89 7.31
N MET A 130 -6.52 -1.63 8.11
CA MET A 130 -5.95 -2.65 9.02
C MET A 130 -5.33 -3.83 8.28
N GLU A 131 -5.96 -4.31 7.21
CA GLU A 131 -5.41 -5.37 6.35
C GLU A 131 -4.07 -4.94 5.72
N THR A 132 -3.99 -3.70 5.21
CA THR A 132 -2.75 -3.13 4.67
C THR A 132 -1.68 -2.99 5.75
N SER A 133 -2.05 -2.51 6.94
CA SER A 133 -1.13 -2.41 8.08
C SER A 133 -0.59 -3.77 8.51
N GLN A 134 -1.45 -4.80 8.59
CA GLN A 134 -1.03 -6.16 8.92
C GLN A 134 -0.03 -6.71 7.89
N PHE A 135 -0.24 -6.42 6.61
CA PHE A 135 0.69 -6.82 5.56
C PHE A 135 2.07 -6.17 5.72
N VAL A 136 2.11 -4.85 5.93
CA VAL A 136 3.36 -4.11 6.18
C VAL A 136 4.09 -4.70 7.39
N VAL A 137 3.37 -4.97 8.47
CA VAL A 137 3.94 -5.62 9.66
C VAL A 137 4.46 -7.01 9.34
N ASP A 138 3.70 -7.88 8.66
CA ASP A 138 4.14 -9.24 8.36
C ASP A 138 5.41 -9.30 7.50
N VAL A 139 5.60 -8.31 6.62
CA VAL A 139 6.80 -8.16 5.77
C VAL A 139 7.99 -7.65 6.57
N LEU A 140 7.79 -6.61 7.40
CA LEU A 140 8.87 -5.91 8.11
C LEU A 140 9.15 -6.48 9.52
N ASP A 141 8.39 -7.49 9.97
CA ASP A 141 8.65 -8.23 11.22
C ASP A 141 10.00 -8.97 11.15
N ASP A 142 10.54 -9.34 12.31
CA ASP A 142 11.79 -10.08 12.39
C ASP A 142 11.68 -11.42 11.65
N GLY A 143 12.57 -11.62 10.67
CA GLY A 143 12.52 -12.77 9.77
C GLY A 143 11.21 -12.89 8.97
N GLY A 144 10.48 -11.78 8.73
CA GLY A 144 9.17 -11.74 8.09
C GLY A 144 9.11 -12.45 6.73
N LEU A 145 10.15 -12.31 5.92
CA LEU A 145 10.30 -13.03 4.63
C LEU A 145 11.01 -14.39 4.75
N GLY A 146 11.56 -14.72 5.92
CA GLY A 146 12.19 -16.01 6.20
C GLY A 146 11.19 -17.12 6.54
N PRO A 147 11.63 -18.38 6.69
CA PRO A 147 10.72 -19.54 6.84
C PRO A 147 9.77 -19.45 8.05
N ARG A 148 10.20 -18.86 9.16
CA ARG A 148 9.37 -18.68 10.37
C ARG A 148 8.48 -17.44 10.33
N GLY A 149 8.73 -16.56 9.36
CA GLY A 149 7.98 -15.34 9.12
C GLY A 149 6.65 -15.60 8.43
N ARG A 150 6.04 -14.50 7.97
CA ARG A 150 4.68 -14.48 7.41
C ARG A 150 4.49 -13.56 6.21
N GLY A 151 5.42 -12.63 5.99
CA GLY A 151 5.35 -11.67 4.88
C GLY A 151 5.21 -12.35 3.52
N LEU A 152 5.88 -13.48 3.30
CA LEU A 152 5.74 -14.27 2.07
C LEU A 152 4.31 -14.78 1.90
N ARG A 153 3.72 -15.42 2.93
CA ARG A 153 2.32 -15.85 2.88
C ARG A 153 1.35 -14.69 2.72
N SER A 154 1.57 -13.58 3.41
CA SER A 154 0.70 -12.40 3.29
C SER A 154 0.77 -11.81 1.87
N ALA A 155 1.95 -11.73 1.25
CA ALA A 155 2.09 -11.34 -0.15
C ALA A 155 1.38 -12.32 -1.11
N GLN A 156 1.53 -13.62 -0.91
CA GLN A 156 0.81 -14.64 -1.71
C GLN A 156 -0.72 -14.53 -1.55
N LYS A 157 -1.22 -14.23 -0.35
CA LYS A 157 -2.65 -14.04 -0.14
C LYS A 157 -3.16 -12.80 -0.87
N ILE A 158 -2.42 -11.69 -0.81
CA ILE A 158 -2.78 -10.46 -1.50
C ILE A 158 -2.78 -10.66 -3.01
N ARG A 159 -1.76 -11.33 -3.57
CA ARG A 159 -1.71 -11.64 -5.01
C ARG A 159 -2.87 -12.54 -5.46
N LEU A 160 -3.26 -13.52 -4.64
CA LEU A 160 -4.43 -14.37 -4.93
C LEU A 160 -5.76 -13.59 -4.81
N LEU A 161 -5.84 -12.66 -3.86
CA LEU A 161 -6.95 -11.72 -3.73
C LEU A 161 -7.03 -10.79 -4.96
N HIS A 162 -5.90 -10.31 -5.47
CA HIS A 162 -5.84 -9.51 -6.69
C HIS A 162 -6.33 -10.28 -7.92
N ALA A 163 -5.92 -11.54 -8.08
CA ALA A 163 -6.46 -12.41 -9.13
C ALA A 163 -7.96 -12.66 -8.99
N THR A 164 -8.43 -12.84 -7.75
CA THR A 164 -9.87 -12.95 -7.47
C THR A 164 -10.60 -11.66 -7.88
N MET A 165 -10.05 -10.49 -7.54
CA MET A 165 -10.64 -9.21 -7.94
C MET A 165 -10.65 -9.03 -9.46
N ARG A 166 -9.58 -9.42 -10.16
CA ARG A 166 -9.54 -9.45 -11.63
C ARG A 166 -10.67 -10.27 -12.23
N TYR A 167 -10.83 -11.48 -11.73
CA TYR A 167 -11.85 -12.40 -12.22
C TYR A 167 -13.26 -11.80 -12.09
N HIS A 168 -13.55 -11.19 -10.95
CA HIS A 168 -14.91 -10.73 -10.62
C HIS A 168 -15.22 -9.31 -11.09
N VAL A 169 -14.36 -8.34 -10.79
CA VAL A 169 -14.59 -6.93 -11.13
C VAL A 169 -14.61 -6.76 -12.64
N GLY A 170 -13.74 -7.45 -13.37
CA GLY A 170 -13.70 -7.38 -14.84
C GLY A 170 -14.90 -8.04 -15.53
N ARG A 171 -15.77 -8.72 -14.79
CA ARG A 171 -17.02 -9.34 -15.27
C ARG A 171 -18.27 -8.56 -14.86
N GLN A 172 -18.12 -7.42 -14.18
CA GLN A 172 -19.26 -6.56 -13.83
C GLN A 172 -19.67 -5.73 -15.04
N ASP A 173 -20.97 -5.59 -15.27
CA ASP A 173 -21.52 -4.82 -16.40
C ASP A 173 -21.16 -3.32 -16.34
N ASP A 174 -20.82 -2.81 -15.16
CA ASP A 174 -20.44 -1.42 -14.92
C ASP A 174 -18.91 -1.20 -14.93
N TRP A 175 -18.12 -2.18 -15.38
CA TRP A 175 -16.69 -2.03 -15.58
C TRP A 175 -16.40 -1.43 -16.96
N ASP A 176 -15.74 -0.27 -16.96
CA ASP A 176 -15.29 0.39 -18.20
C ASP A 176 -13.94 -0.20 -18.65
N GLY A 177 -13.90 -0.73 -19.88
CA GLY A 177 -12.70 -1.30 -20.48
C GLY A 177 -11.55 -0.30 -20.62
N ASP A 178 -11.84 1.00 -20.72
CA ASP A 178 -10.83 2.06 -20.80
C ASP A 178 -10.05 2.23 -19.49
N TRP A 179 -10.56 1.71 -18.38
CA TRP A 179 -9.80 1.63 -17.13
C TRP A 179 -8.75 0.51 -17.17
N GLY A 180 -8.69 -0.29 -18.23
CA GLY A 180 -7.79 -1.43 -18.34
C GLY A 180 -8.30 -2.65 -17.58
N LEU A 181 -7.45 -3.68 -17.49
CA LEU A 181 -7.75 -4.86 -16.69
C LEU A 181 -7.72 -4.45 -15.20
N PRO A 182 -8.68 -4.86 -14.35
CA PRO A 182 -8.60 -4.59 -12.92
C PRO A 182 -7.26 -5.09 -12.35
N VAL A 183 -6.63 -4.38 -11.42
CA VAL A 183 -5.35 -4.80 -10.82
C VAL A 183 -4.31 -5.27 -11.86
N ASN A 184 -4.20 -4.51 -12.96
CA ASN A 184 -3.20 -4.74 -14.00
C ASN A 184 -1.78 -4.46 -13.49
N GLN A 185 -0.78 -4.78 -14.32
CA GLN A 185 0.63 -4.66 -13.96
C GLN A 185 1.08 -3.21 -13.72
N GLU A 186 0.56 -2.21 -14.46
CA GLU A 186 0.88 -0.79 -14.21
C GLU A 186 0.36 -0.35 -12.84
N ASP A 187 -0.91 -0.63 -12.54
CA ASP A 187 -1.54 -0.26 -11.27
C ASP A 187 -0.90 -1.00 -10.08
N LEU A 188 -0.54 -2.27 -10.25
CA LEU A 188 0.17 -3.06 -9.24
C LEU A 188 1.57 -2.51 -8.96
N ALA A 189 2.34 -2.17 -10.00
CA ALA A 189 3.66 -1.58 -9.85
C ALA A 189 3.60 -0.17 -9.24
N GLY A 190 2.66 0.68 -9.67
CA GLY A 190 2.44 2.00 -9.08
C GLY A 190 2.09 1.91 -7.60
N THR A 191 1.22 0.96 -7.23
CA THR A 191 0.91 0.68 -5.83
C THR A 191 2.15 0.21 -5.07
N LEU A 192 2.97 -0.69 -5.62
CA LEU A 192 4.22 -1.11 -5.01
C LEU A 192 5.18 0.06 -4.76
N MET A 193 5.31 0.97 -5.73
CA MET A 193 6.12 2.19 -5.58
C MET A 193 5.60 3.11 -4.47
N SER A 194 4.28 3.11 -4.21
CA SER A 194 3.72 3.84 -3.07
C SER A 194 4.18 3.29 -1.70
N PHE A 195 4.57 2.02 -1.63
CA PHE A 195 5.20 1.45 -0.43
C PHE A 195 6.71 1.68 -0.41
N SER A 196 7.39 1.50 -1.54
CA SER A 196 8.86 1.45 -1.61
C SER A 196 9.54 2.81 -1.82
N VAL A 197 8.89 3.73 -2.54
CA VAL A 197 9.45 5.05 -2.92
C VAL A 197 8.82 6.18 -2.12
N VAL A 198 7.50 6.21 -2.03
CA VAL A 198 6.77 7.30 -1.36
C VAL A 198 7.10 7.36 0.13
N ILE A 199 7.37 6.22 0.77
CA ILE A 199 7.74 6.17 2.19
C ILE A 199 9.08 6.88 2.46
N PRO A 200 10.22 6.50 1.84
CA PRO A 200 11.46 7.27 1.98
C PRO A 200 11.33 8.75 1.61
N ARG A 201 10.60 9.08 0.52
CA ARG A 201 10.37 10.48 0.13
C ARG A 201 9.57 11.25 1.20
N GLY A 202 8.54 10.64 1.77
CA GLY A 202 7.71 11.24 2.81
C GLY A 202 8.48 11.44 4.11
N LEU A 203 9.34 10.50 4.51
CA LEU A 203 10.24 10.68 5.65
C LEU A 203 11.15 11.91 5.45
N GLY A 204 11.72 12.07 4.25
CA GLY A 204 12.48 13.28 3.90
C GLY A 204 11.65 14.56 4.00
N ARG A 205 10.40 14.55 3.50
CA ARG A 205 9.47 15.69 3.64
C ARG A 205 9.11 15.99 5.10
N LEU A 206 9.16 14.99 5.97
CA LEU A 206 8.94 15.13 7.41
C LEU A 206 10.22 15.47 8.18
N GLY A 207 11.31 15.81 7.48
CA GLY A 207 12.56 16.28 8.09
C GLY A 207 13.50 15.18 8.56
N VAL A 208 13.26 13.92 8.18
CA VAL A 208 14.19 12.82 8.45
C VAL A 208 15.32 12.84 7.41
N ASP A 209 16.55 12.98 7.89
CA ASP A 209 17.74 12.74 7.06
C ASP A 209 17.99 11.23 6.97
N LEU A 210 17.38 10.59 5.96
CA LEU A 210 17.46 9.14 5.76
C LEU A 210 18.71 8.78 4.96
N PRO A 211 19.66 8.00 5.52
CA PRO A 211 20.84 7.56 4.79
C PRO A 211 20.47 6.80 3.50
N ARG A 212 21.24 7.00 2.42
CA ARG A 212 21.00 6.33 1.13
C ARG A 212 20.96 4.80 1.26
N GLU A 213 21.88 4.25 2.04
CA GLU A 213 21.94 2.82 2.35
C GLU A 213 20.69 2.28 3.05
N ASP A 214 20.04 3.06 3.92
CA ASP A 214 18.78 2.67 4.55
C ASP A 214 17.60 2.75 3.59
N ARG A 215 17.57 3.81 2.75
CA ARG A 215 16.58 3.98 1.69
C ARG A 215 16.64 2.83 0.68
N ASP A 216 17.83 2.48 0.22
CA ASP A 216 18.04 1.44 -0.80
C ASP A 216 17.74 0.06 -0.23
N ALA A 217 18.12 -0.21 1.03
CA ALA A 217 17.75 -1.44 1.73
C ALA A 217 16.23 -1.56 1.91
N PHE A 218 15.54 -0.48 2.30
CA PHE A 218 14.09 -0.47 2.42
C PHE A 218 13.40 -0.70 1.06
N PHE A 219 13.89 -0.07 0.01
CA PHE A 219 13.40 -0.30 -1.36
C PHE A 219 13.58 -1.76 -1.78
N HIS A 220 14.74 -2.36 -1.46
CA HIS A 220 15.04 -3.75 -1.78
C HIS A 220 14.06 -4.74 -1.14
N VAL A 221 13.67 -4.53 0.12
CA VAL A 221 12.62 -5.35 0.78
C VAL A 221 11.36 -5.38 -0.09
N TRP A 222 10.89 -4.21 -0.52
CA TRP A 222 9.68 -4.10 -1.32
C TRP A 222 9.86 -4.60 -2.75
N ARG A 223 11.07 -4.50 -3.33
CA ARG A 223 11.39 -5.13 -4.61
C ARG A 223 11.22 -6.66 -4.54
N VAL A 224 11.70 -7.28 -3.46
CA VAL A 224 11.51 -8.72 -3.18
C VAL A 224 10.02 -9.03 -3.03
N VAL A 225 9.28 -8.23 -2.28
CA VAL A 225 7.83 -8.38 -2.15
C VAL A 225 7.12 -8.23 -3.50
N GLY A 226 7.56 -7.30 -4.36
CA GLY A 226 7.05 -7.11 -5.72
C GLY A 226 7.15 -8.37 -6.57
N HIS A 227 8.28 -9.09 -6.47
CA HIS A 227 8.45 -10.39 -7.13
C HIS A 227 7.40 -11.41 -6.64
N VAL A 228 7.21 -11.52 -5.33
CA VAL A 228 6.23 -12.45 -4.73
C VAL A 228 4.80 -12.07 -5.14
N LEU A 229 4.49 -10.77 -5.18
CA LEU A 229 3.23 -10.19 -5.63
C LEU A 229 2.96 -10.39 -7.13
N GLY A 230 3.95 -10.86 -7.91
CA GLY A 230 3.80 -11.12 -9.33
C GLY A 230 3.92 -9.88 -10.22
N VAL A 231 4.64 -8.85 -9.76
CA VAL A 231 4.99 -7.69 -10.59
C VAL A 231 5.92 -8.15 -11.71
N ASP A 232 5.60 -7.77 -12.95
CA ASP A 232 6.43 -8.03 -14.12
C ASP A 232 7.84 -7.44 -13.91
N ASN A 233 8.89 -8.19 -14.28
CA ASN A 233 10.27 -7.77 -14.09
C ASN A 233 10.60 -6.42 -14.76
N ARG A 234 9.90 -6.06 -15.85
CA ARG A 234 10.04 -4.74 -16.50
C ARG A 234 9.55 -3.60 -15.62
N LEU A 235 8.67 -3.86 -14.65
CA LEU A 235 8.12 -2.89 -13.71
C LEU A 235 8.62 -3.11 -12.27
N ASN A 236 9.64 -3.96 -12.06
CA ASN A 236 10.25 -4.20 -10.73
C ASN A 236 11.73 -3.74 -10.70
N PRO A 237 11.98 -2.42 -10.71
CA PRO A 237 13.31 -1.85 -10.87
C PRO A 237 14.30 -2.28 -9.79
N ALA A 238 15.59 -2.27 -10.15
CA ALA A 238 16.65 -2.74 -9.27
C ALA A 238 17.13 -1.70 -8.24
N THR A 239 16.94 -0.42 -8.54
CA THR A 239 17.43 0.69 -7.70
C THR A 239 16.28 1.59 -7.28
N PHE A 240 16.48 2.33 -6.17
CA PHE A 240 15.51 3.31 -5.71
C PHE A 240 15.30 4.41 -6.74
N GLU A 241 16.35 4.89 -7.41
CA GLU A 241 16.29 5.91 -8.44
C GLU A 241 15.41 5.49 -9.62
N ASP A 242 15.60 4.26 -10.11
CA ASP A 242 14.79 3.67 -11.17
C ASP A 242 13.32 3.50 -10.73
N GLY A 243 13.11 3.05 -9.48
CA GLY A 243 11.76 2.98 -8.88
C GLY A 243 11.10 4.34 -8.76
N ALA A 244 11.86 5.37 -8.41
CA ALA A 244 11.40 6.74 -8.34
C ALA A 244 10.97 7.28 -9.72
N GLU A 245 11.75 7.01 -10.77
CA GLU A 245 11.38 7.36 -12.15
C GLU A 245 10.10 6.63 -12.61
N LEU A 246 9.99 5.33 -12.34
CA LEU A 246 8.78 4.56 -12.61
C LEU A 246 7.56 5.13 -11.87
N CYS A 247 7.72 5.44 -10.59
CA CYS A 247 6.68 6.04 -9.75
C CYS A 247 6.19 7.36 -10.35
N ASP A 248 7.11 8.27 -10.68
CA ASP A 248 6.78 9.58 -11.23
C ASP A 248 6.11 9.46 -12.62
N THR A 249 6.55 8.49 -13.42
CA THR A 249 5.97 8.21 -14.75
C THR A 249 4.53 7.71 -14.65
N ILE A 250 4.28 6.73 -13.77
CA ILE A 250 2.91 6.20 -13.55
C ILE A 250 2.01 7.29 -12.98
N LEU A 251 2.46 8.04 -11.98
CA LEU A 251 1.67 9.12 -11.38
C LEU A 251 1.30 10.18 -12.43
N ARG A 252 2.25 10.62 -13.26
CA ARG A 252 1.98 11.57 -14.36
C ARG A 252 0.89 11.06 -15.32
N ARG A 253 0.87 9.77 -15.63
CA ARG A 253 -0.08 9.16 -16.57
C ARG A 253 -1.46 8.95 -15.96
N GLN A 254 -1.51 8.45 -14.72
CA GLN A 254 -2.74 7.94 -14.11
C GLN A 254 -3.46 8.95 -13.22
N GLN A 255 -2.78 10.02 -12.78
CA GLN A 255 -3.38 10.99 -11.89
C GLN A 255 -4.46 11.82 -12.58
N ARG A 256 -5.71 11.64 -12.10
CA ARG A 256 -6.88 12.39 -12.54
C ARG A 256 -7.94 12.38 -11.45
N SER A 257 -8.78 13.41 -11.40
CA SER A 257 -9.91 13.42 -10.47
C SER A 257 -10.91 12.33 -10.85
N SER A 258 -11.38 11.56 -9.87
CA SER A 258 -12.45 10.56 -10.03
C SER A 258 -13.35 10.54 -8.81
N GLU A 259 -14.62 10.14 -8.99
CA GLU A 259 -15.57 10.00 -7.87
C GLU A 259 -15.09 8.96 -6.86
N ALA A 260 -14.54 7.84 -7.35
CA ALA A 260 -13.92 6.82 -6.53
C ALA A 260 -12.79 7.39 -5.66
N GLY A 261 -11.83 8.11 -6.26
CA GLY A 261 -10.69 8.69 -5.56
C GLY A 261 -11.09 9.70 -4.47
N ILE A 262 -12.08 10.54 -4.77
CA ILE A 262 -12.64 11.51 -3.81
C ILE A 262 -13.32 10.80 -2.64
N THR A 263 -14.14 9.79 -2.92
CA THR A 263 -14.86 9.03 -1.88
C THR A 263 -13.89 8.29 -0.95
N LEU A 264 -12.87 7.64 -1.52
CA LEU A 264 -11.82 6.93 -0.79
C LEU A 264 -11.01 7.89 0.10
N THR A 265 -10.66 9.06 -0.42
CA THR A 265 -9.89 10.08 0.31
C THR A 265 -10.71 10.71 1.43
N LYS A 266 -12.01 10.96 1.20
CA LYS A 266 -12.91 11.44 2.25
C LYS A 266 -12.95 10.46 3.43
N ALA A 267 -13.00 9.17 3.17
CA ALA A 267 -12.99 8.17 4.24
C ALA A 267 -11.68 8.15 5.05
N ILE A 268 -10.53 8.44 4.44
CA ILE A 268 -9.27 8.66 5.17
C ILE A 268 -9.36 9.90 6.06
N LEU A 269 -9.87 11.01 5.52
CA LEU A 269 -10.03 12.25 6.29
C LEU A 269 -10.96 12.06 7.49
N ASP A 270 -12.06 11.32 7.29
CA ASP A 270 -13.01 10.98 8.36
C ASP A 270 -12.33 10.09 9.42
N PHE A 271 -11.59 9.06 9.00
CA PHE A 271 -10.79 8.22 9.91
C PHE A 271 -9.76 9.03 10.74
N ILE A 272 -9.03 9.95 10.11
CA ILE A 272 -8.06 10.80 10.82
C ILE A 272 -8.77 11.65 11.88
N ARG A 273 -9.96 12.20 11.59
CA ARG A 273 -10.74 12.98 12.57
C ARG A 273 -11.23 12.13 13.74
N GLU A 274 -11.54 10.86 13.52
CA GLU A 274 -11.93 9.92 14.57
C GLU A 274 -10.75 9.55 15.48
N VAL A 275 -9.56 9.34 14.90
CA VAL A 275 -8.35 8.96 15.65
C VAL A 275 -7.72 10.14 16.40
N LEU A 276 -7.80 11.35 15.84
CA LEU A 276 -7.35 12.60 16.46
C LEU A 276 -8.54 13.53 16.73
N PRO A 277 -9.38 13.22 17.74
CA PRO A 277 -10.54 14.03 18.05
C PRO A 277 -10.12 15.38 18.65
N GLY A 278 -10.86 16.43 18.28
CA GLY A 278 -10.79 17.74 18.94
C GLY A 278 -10.54 18.93 18.00
N PRO A 279 -10.94 20.15 18.38
CA PRO A 279 -10.86 21.34 17.53
C PRO A 279 -9.44 21.74 17.11
N ALA A 280 -8.43 21.37 17.91
CA ALA A 280 -7.02 21.65 17.63
C ALA A 280 -6.45 20.83 16.46
N PHE A 281 -7.04 19.67 16.16
CA PHE A 281 -6.55 18.71 15.16
C PHE A 281 -7.41 18.67 13.89
N THR A 282 -8.46 19.50 13.79
CA THR A 282 -9.40 19.49 12.66
C THR A 282 -8.70 19.71 11.30
N GLY A 283 -7.60 20.48 11.27
CA GLY A 283 -6.80 20.72 10.08
C GLY A 283 -5.64 19.74 9.87
N ALA A 284 -5.35 18.84 10.81
CA ALA A 284 -4.14 18.01 10.79
C ALA A 284 -4.09 17.07 9.57
N GLY A 285 -5.20 16.39 9.26
CA GLY A 285 -5.31 15.49 8.11
C GLY A 285 -5.06 16.20 6.77
N PRO A 286 -5.85 17.23 6.42
CA PRO A 286 -5.65 17.98 5.17
C PRO A 286 -4.26 18.60 5.05
N THR A 287 -3.73 19.20 6.12
CA THR A 287 -2.38 19.79 6.12
C THR A 287 -1.30 18.73 5.88
N LEU A 288 -1.38 17.58 6.57
CA LEU A 288 -0.37 16.53 6.41
C LEU A 288 -0.43 15.88 5.02
N ILE A 289 -1.62 15.65 4.48
CA ILE A 289 -1.78 15.11 3.12
C ILE A 289 -1.16 16.09 2.12
N ARG A 290 -1.56 17.37 2.14
CA ARG A 290 -1.02 18.39 1.22
C ARG A 290 0.48 18.54 1.32
N HIS A 291 1.04 18.49 2.53
CA HIS A 291 2.50 18.51 2.72
C HIS A 291 3.20 17.30 2.08
N LEU A 292 2.63 16.09 2.26
CA LEU A 292 3.24 14.85 1.79
C LEU A 292 3.09 14.61 0.29
N ILE A 293 2.00 15.06 -0.34
CA ILE A 293 1.72 14.76 -1.76
C ILE A 293 1.74 16.00 -2.67
N GLY A 294 1.73 17.20 -2.09
CA GLY A 294 1.64 18.47 -2.79
C GLY A 294 0.20 18.87 -3.13
N ASP A 295 -0.04 20.18 -3.25
CA ASP A 295 -1.38 20.72 -3.57
C ASP A 295 -1.97 20.17 -4.88
N PRO A 296 -1.23 20.06 -6.00
CA PRO A 296 -1.81 19.57 -7.26
C PRO A 296 -2.43 18.17 -7.14
N ALA A 297 -1.73 17.22 -6.50
CA ALA A 297 -2.24 15.87 -6.30
C ALA A 297 -3.40 15.85 -5.27
N ALA A 298 -3.30 16.66 -4.22
CA ALA A 298 -4.33 16.76 -3.19
C ALA A 298 -5.65 17.36 -3.73
N ASP A 299 -5.57 18.28 -4.68
CA ASP A 299 -6.73 18.91 -5.31
C ASP A 299 -7.52 17.92 -6.21
N LEU A 300 -6.83 16.95 -6.84
CA LEU A 300 -7.48 15.89 -7.64
C LEU A 300 -8.45 15.06 -6.82
N VAL A 301 -8.12 14.80 -5.55
CA VAL A 301 -8.92 14.03 -4.60
C VAL A 301 -9.67 14.91 -3.59
N LYS A 302 -9.78 16.21 -3.86
CA LYS A 302 -10.57 17.19 -3.10
C LYS A 302 -10.21 17.28 -1.62
N VAL A 303 -8.92 17.14 -1.30
CA VAL A 303 -8.44 17.41 0.06
C VAL A 303 -8.61 18.91 0.33
N PRO A 304 -9.29 19.31 1.43
CA PRO A 304 -9.49 20.72 1.77
C PRO A 304 -8.17 21.48 1.87
N ALA A 305 -8.21 22.80 1.62
CA ALA A 305 -7.06 23.67 1.83
C ALA A 305 -6.47 23.49 3.24
N ALA A 306 -5.15 23.50 3.33
CA ALA A 306 -4.47 23.45 4.61
C ALA A 306 -4.82 24.70 5.43
N ASP A 307 -5.41 24.53 6.60
CA ASP A 307 -5.79 25.64 7.48
C ASP A 307 -4.59 26.10 8.34
N PHE A 308 -3.48 26.45 7.67
CA PHE A 308 -2.30 26.99 8.35
C PHE A 308 -2.64 28.25 9.17
N THR A 309 -3.66 28.99 8.77
CA THR A 309 -4.16 30.18 9.46
C THR A 309 -4.61 29.90 10.88
N LYS A 310 -5.25 28.76 11.17
CA LYS A 310 -5.69 28.44 12.53
C LYS A 310 -4.54 27.94 13.42
N THR A 311 -3.52 27.32 12.83
CA THR A 311 -2.36 26.77 13.56
C THR A 311 -1.26 27.82 13.81
N ALA A 312 -1.02 28.74 12.85
CA ALA A 312 -0.03 29.82 13.00
C ALA A 312 -0.50 30.91 13.99
N LEU A 313 -1.81 31.18 14.07
CA LEU A 313 -2.38 32.12 15.04
C LEU A 313 -2.31 31.63 16.49
N GLN A 314 -2.11 30.32 16.73
CA GLN A 314 -1.86 29.77 18.07
C GLN A 314 -0.37 29.64 18.40
N ALA A 315 0.51 29.69 17.40
CA ALA A 315 1.97 29.64 17.59
C ALA A 315 2.60 31.01 17.89
N GLY A 316 1.89 32.11 17.62
CA GLY A 316 2.39 33.49 17.78
C GLY A 316 2.48 34.04 19.21
N SER A 317 2.16 33.26 20.25
CA SER A 317 2.04 33.78 21.63
C SER A 317 3.21 33.48 22.58
N VAL A 318 4.27 32.76 22.18
CA VAL A 318 5.47 32.66 23.04
C VAL A 318 6.75 32.67 22.21
N MET A 319 7.36 33.85 22.10
CA MET A 319 8.77 33.98 21.78
C MET A 319 9.62 33.27 22.86
N ASN A 320 10.65 32.54 22.46
CA ASN A 320 11.96 32.78 23.08
C ASN A 320 13.13 32.51 22.12
N PHE A 321 14.01 33.51 22.08
CA PHE A 321 15.26 33.65 21.36
C PHE A 321 16.36 32.80 22.03
N GLY A 322 17.29 32.20 21.27
CA GLY A 322 18.57 31.73 21.85
C GLY A 322 19.27 30.58 21.12
N TYR A 323 20.50 30.84 20.67
CA TYR A 323 21.45 29.93 20.04
C TYR A 323 21.77 28.64 20.82
N GLY A 324 21.94 27.52 20.11
CA GLY A 324 22.60 26.29 20.60
C GLY A 324 22.56 25.16 19.57
N LYS A 325 23.71 24.53 19.26
CA LYS A 325 23.80 23.33 18.42
C LYS A 325 22.98 22.18 19.01
N THR A 326 22.35 21.37 18.15
CA THR A 326 21.60 20.12 18.44
C THR A 326 20.48 20.28 19.49
N GLY A 327 19.24 20.46 19.01
CA GLY A 327 18.04 20.48 19.84
C GLY A 327 16.76 20.69 19.01
N ASP A 328 16.15 19.58 18.61
CA ASP A 328 14.73 19.34 18.28
C ASP A 328 13.76 20.53 18.22
N ALA A 329 13.91 21.38 17.21
CA ALA A 329 12.75 22.06 16.63
C ALA A 329 12.15 21.12 15.57
N VAL A 330 11.51 20.03 16.00
CA VAL A 330 10.76 19.15 15.09
C VAL A 330 9.72 20.02 14.38
N PRO A 331 9.73 20.13 13.04
CA PRO A 331 8.73 20.92 12.32
C PRO A 331 7.33 20.52 12.78
N LEU A 332 6.44 21.49 12.99
CA LEU A 332 5.10 21.24 13.54
C LEU A 332 4.33 20.12 12.79
N VAL A 333 4.57 20.02 11.47
CA VAL A 333 4.02 18.96 10.60
C VAL A 333 4.58 17.57 10.96
N ALA A 334 5.87 17.46 11.28
CA ALA A 334 6.49 16.19 11.69
C ALA A 334 6.01 15.76 13.09
N LYS A 335 5.76 16.71 13.99
CA LYS A 335 5.12 16.43 15.28
C LYS A 335 3.69 15.92 15.09
N ALA A 336 2.88 16.60 14.26
CA ALA A 336 1.52 16.17 13.94
C ALA A 336 1.48 14.79 13.27
N ALA A 337 2.42 14.51 12.35
CA ALA A 337 2.61 13.19 11.77
C ALA A 337 2.92 12.15 12.86
N SER A 338 3.93 12.39 13.71
CA SER A 338 4.26 11.47 14.80
C SER A 338 3.08 11.19 15.74
N GLU A 339 2.32 12.22 16.13
CA GLU A 339 1.13 12.07 16.97
C GLU A 339 0.04 11.24 16.28
N LEU A 340 -0.23 11.49 14.98
CA LEU A 340 -1.16 10.70 14.19
C LEU A 340 -0.71 9.24 14.10
N GLY A 341 0.55 9.00 13.74
CA GLY A 341 1.12 7.67 13.59
C GLY A 341 1.04 6.87 14.88
N LEU A 342 1.41 7.48 16.01
CA LEU A 342 1.29 6.87 17.33
C LEU A 342 -0.17 6.61 17.73
N ALA A 343 -1.10 7.51 17.39
CA ALA A 343 -2.51 7.31 17.68
C ALA A 343 -3.09 6.17 16.84
N VAL A 344 -2.78 6.10 15.54
CA VAL A 344 -3.14 4.99 14.65
C VAL A 344 -2.54 3.68 15.16
N PHE A 345 -1.28 3.70 15.62
CA PHE A 345 -0.61 2.50 16.15
C PHE A 345 -1.21 2.03 17.48
N LYS A 346 -1.40 2.92 18.46
CA LYS A 346 -1.97 2.60 19.77
C LYS A 346 -3.43 2.13 19.67
N ASN A 347 -4.21 2.80 18.83
CA ASN A 347 -5.59 2.37 18.56
C ASN A 347 -5.59 1.07 17.73
N GLY A 348 -4.69 0.94 16.75
CA GLY A 348 -4.45 -0.29 15.98
C GLY A 348 -4.12 -1.50 16.86
N LEU A 349 -3.27 -1.36 17.88
CA LEU A 349 -2.95 -2.40 18.88
C LEU A 349 -4.13 -2.78 19.77
N ARG A 350 -5.03 -1.84 20.09
CA ARG A 350 -6.32 -2.15 20.73
C ARG A 350 -7.29 -2.83 19.77
N LEU A 351 -7.11 -2.64 18.46
CA LEU A 351 -8.03 -3.02 17.39
C LEU A 351 -7.57 -4.23 16.56
N THR A 352 -6.39 -4.79 16.80
CA THR A 352 -6.07 -6.20 16.53
C THR A 352 -6.88 -7.07 17.48
N ASN A 353 -8.21 -7.02 17.42
CA ASN A 353 -9.16 -7.96 18.02
C ASN A 353 -8.73 -8.54 19.40
N LYS A 354 -8.41 -7.67 20.38
CA LYS A 354 -7.89 -8.04 21.72
C LYS A 354 -6.62 -8.94 21.71
N GLY A 355 -5.75 -8.77 20.74
CA GLY A 355 -4.57 -9.61 20.45
C GLY A 355 -4.78 -10.67 19.35
N ARG A 356 -5.93 -10.70 18.65
CA ARG A 356 -6.18 -11.63 17.53
C ARG A 356 -5.93 -10.95 16.17
N ARG A 357 -5.36 -11.70 15.24
CA ARG A 357 -5.01 -11.26 13.88
C ARG A 357 -6.23 -11.06 12.99
N TYR A 358 -6.14 -10.17 12.01
CA TYR A 358 -7.17 -10.02 10.99
C TYR A 358 -7.12 -11.19 10.01
N GLU A 359 -8.27 -11.83 9.79
CA GLU A 359 -8.42 -12.85 8.75
C GLU A 359 -8.77 -12.16 7.43
N TRP A 360 -7.96 -12.40 6.41
CA TRP A 360 -8.25 -12.00 5.04
C TRP A 360 -9.56 -12.66 4.58
N GLN A 361 -10.53 -11.86 4.17
CA GLN A 361 -11.80 -12.37 3.66
C GLN A 361 -11.81 -12.33 2.14
N VAL A 362 -12.24 -13.43 1.53
CA VAL A 362 -12.75 -13.39 0.15
C VAL A 362 -14.01 -12.52 0.17
N PRO A 363 -14.16 -11.56 -0.76
CA PRO A 363 -15.38 -10.78 -0.83
C PRO A 363 -16.59 -11.70 -1.02
N THR A 364 -17.58 -11.60 -0.14
CA THR A 364 -18.73 -12.53 -0.08
C THR A 364 -19.82 -12.18 -1.09
N GLY A 365 -19.81 -10.98 -1.66
CA GLY A 365 -20.79 -10.52 -2.67
C GLY A 365 -20.53 -11.02 -4.09
N LEU A 366 -19.70 -12.06 -4.25
CA LEU A 366 -19.24 -12.60 -5.53
C LEU A 366 -19.80 -14.00 -5.82
N THR A 367 -20.60 -14.55 -4.91
CA THR A 367 -21.53 -15.62 -5.24
C THR A 367 -22.71 -14.95 -5.93
N GLY A 368 -22.91 -15.25 -7.22
CA GLY A 368 -24.07 -14.80 -7.96
C GLY A 368 -25.34 -15.02 -7.14
N THR A 369 -26.21 -14.02 -7.13
CA THR A 369 -27.64 -14.24 -6.92
C THR A 369 -28.06 -15.42 -7.79
N THR A 370 -28.37 -16.54 -7.18
CA THR A 370 -29.46 -17.40 -7.67
C THR A 370 -30.78 -16.74 -7.33
#